data_AF-A0A316S020-F1
#
_entry.id   AF-A0A316S020-F1
#
_cell.length_a   1.000
_cell.length_b   1.000
_cell.length_c   1.000
_cell.angle_alpha   90.00
_cell.angle_beta   90.00
_cell.angle_gamma   90.00
#
_symmetry.space_group_name_H-M   'P 1'
#
loop_
_entity.id
_entity.type
_entity.pdbx_description
1 polymer ?
#
loop_
_entity_poly.entity_id
_entity_poly.type
_entity_poly.pdbx_seq_one_letter_code
_entity_poly.pdbx_strand_id
1 'polypeptide(L)'
;MKKVNWKVYNEALGALQAQFTAWDGLRIFNRNFAQQGAPVRLGVQWASLGLKSPEEAAEYADRILDAAMAAEHFAYNGYVVDYEGGDQ
;
A
#
# COMPACT_ATOMS: atom_id res chain seq x y z
N MET A 1 11.14 -18.77 1.17
CA MET A 1 10.39 -17.51 0.95
C MET A 1 11.40 -16.42 0.62
N LYS A 2 11.13 -15.52 -0.33
CA LYS A 2 12.07 -14.43 -0.63
C LYS A 2 12.07 -13.40 0.51
N LYS A 3 13.22 -12.79 0.79
CA LYS A 3 13.35 -11.73 1.78
C LYS A 3 13.64 -10.40 1.10
N VAL A 4 13.23 -9.29 1.73
CA VAL A 4 13.56 -7.93 1.32
C VAL A 4 14.09 -7.15 2.53
N ASN A 5 15.16 -6.39 2.35
CA ASN A 5 15.69 -5.50 3.38
C ASN A 5 14.63 -4.47 3.81
N TRP A 6 14.48 -4.20 5.11
CA TRP A 6 13.46 -3.28 5.61
C TRP A 6 13.56 -1.86 5.02
N LYS A 7 14.77 -1.35 4.76
CA LYS A 7 14.97 -0.01 4.18
C LYS A 7 14.45 0.05 2.75
N VAL A 8 14.85 -0.92 1.92
CA VAL A 8 14.42 -1.05 0.53
C VAL A 8 12.89 -1.23 0.45
N TYR A 9 12.33 -2.07 1.31
CA TYR A 9 10.88 -2.26 1.41
C TYR A 9 10.17 -0.96 1.80
N ASN A 10 10.64 -0.26 2.83
CA ASN A 10 10.00 0.97 3.31
C ASN A 10 10.12 2.12 2.31
N GLU A 11 11.24 2.23 1.59
CA GLU A 11 11.39 3.21 0.51
C GLU A 11 10.38 2.96 -0.61
N ALA A 12 10.28 1.71 -1.07
CA ALA A 12 9.33 1.35 -2.11
C ALA A 12 7.87 1.52 -1.66
N LEU A 13 7.54 1.12 -0.43
CA LEU A 13 6.21 1.30 0.13
C LEU A 13 5.88 2.79 0.31
N GLY A 14 6.82 3.60 0.78
CA GLY A 14 6.65 5.05 0.92
C GLY A 14 6.43 5.73 -0.42
N ALA A 15 7.20 5.36 -1.45
CA ALA A 15 7.02 5.87 -2.80
C ALA A 15 5.66 5.49 -3.41
N LEU A 16 5.18 4.27 -3.14
CA LEU A 16 3.83 3.85 -3.53
C LEU A 16 2.76 4.66 -2.80
N GLN A 17 2.88 4.80 -1.47
CA GLN A 17 1.91 5.52 -0.64
C GLN A 17 1.80 7.00 -1.03
N ALA A 18 2.91 7.66 -1.33
CA ALA A 18 2.95 9.06 -1.73
C ALA A 18 2.11 9.37 -2.99
N GLN A 19 1.85 8.38 -3.84
CA GLN A 19 0.98 8.56 -5.01
C GLN A 19 -0.50 8.77 -4.61
N PHE A 20 -0.91 8.32 -3.43
CA PHE A 20 -2.31 8.30 -3.00
C PHE A 20 -2.59 9.24 -1.81
N THR A 21 -1.58 9.92 -1.25
CA THR A 21 -1.72 10.79 -0.06
C THR A 21 -2.53 12.07 -0.29
N ALA A 22 -2.76 12.48 -1.54
CA ALA A 22 -3.52 13.69 -1.86
C ALA A 22 -5.03 13.56 -1.58
N TRP A 23 -5.53 12.31 -1.46
CA TRP A 23 -6.95 12.05 -1.29
C TRP A 23 -7.27 11.73 0.16
N ASP A 24 -8.14 12.55 0.75
CA ASP A 24 -8.53 12.41 2.15
C ASP A 24 -9.16 11.03 2.39
N GLY A 25 -8.45 10.19 3.14
CA GLY A 25 -8.87 8.85 3.53
C GLY A 25 -8.35 7.69 2.68
N LEU A 26 -7.83 7.89 1.47
CA LEU A 26 -7.29 6.80 0.63
C LEU A 26 -5.83 6.50 0.98
N ARG A 27 -5.54 5.29 1.44
CA ARG A 27 -4.20 4.88 1.89
C ARG A 27 -3.94 3.41 1.57
N ILE A 28 -2.67 3.05 1.36
CA ILE A 28 -2.24 1.67 1.13
C ILE A 28 -1.41 1.22 2.33
N PHE A 29 -1.70 0.04 2.87
CA PHE A 29 -1.00 -0.52 4.03
C PHE A 29 -0.66 -2.00 3.83
N ASN A 30 0.40 -2.46 4.50
CA ASN A 30 0.63 -3.89 4.68
C ASN A 30 -0.34 -4.44 5.73
N ARG A 31 -1.21 -5.36 5.33
CA ARG A 31 -2.21 -6.00 6.21
C ARG A 31 -1.58 -6.91 7.27
N ASN A 32 -0.37 -7.38 7.01
CA ASN A 32 0.39 -8.23 7.92
C ASN A 32 1.45 -7.44 8.70
N PHE A 33 1.32 -6.11 8.76
CA PHE A 33 2.24 -5.28 9.54
C PHE A 33 2.34 -5.79 10.99
N ALA A 34 3.57 -5.84 11.52
CA ALA A 34 3.93 -6.38 12.83
C ALA A 34 3.74 -7.90 13.05
N GLN A 35 3.30 -8.66 12.03
CA GLN A 35 3.30 -10.12 12.09
C GLN A 35 4.66 -10.65 11.62
N GLN A 36 5.57 -10.91 12.56
CA GLN A 36 6.89 -11.43 12.24
C GLN A 36 6.81 -12.71 11.40
N GLY A 37 7.62 -12.77 10.34
CA GLY A 37 7.66 -13.92 9.43
C GLY A 37 6.48 -14.03 8.47
N ALA A 38 5.45 -13.18 8.58
CA ALA A 38 4.36 -13.16 7.62
C ALA A 38 4.80 -12.47 6.32
N PRO A 39 4.39 -13.00 5.15
CA PRO A 39 4.67 -12.34 3.88
C PRO A 39 3.92 -11.01 3.80
N VAL A 40 4.54 -10.02 3.16
CA VAL A 40 3.91 -8.75 2.80
C VAL A 40 2.65 -9.03 1.99
N ARG A 41 1.57 -8.39 2.41
CA ARG A 41 0.31 -8.40 1.67
C ARG A 41 -0.36 -7.05 1.80
N LEU A 42 -0.28 -6.25 0.75
CA LEU A 42 -0.89 -4.92 0.78
C LEU A 42 -2.44 -5.00 0.80
N GLY A 43 -3.04 -3.89 1.22
CA GLY A 43 -4.45 -3.62 1.18
C GLY A 43 -4.70 -2.12 1.06
N VAL A 44 -5.87 -1.76 0.54
CA VAL A 44 -6.29 -0.37 0.38
C VAL A 44 -7.30 -0.05 1.47
N GLN A 45 -7.06 1.03 2.20
CA GLN A 45 -8.00 1.67 3.10
C GLN A 45 -8.55 2.90 2.41
N TRP A 46 -9.86 3.12 2.49
CA TRP A 46 -10.49 4.37 2.06
C TRP A 46 -11.54 4.79 3.08
N ALA A 47 -11.69 6.09 3.29
CA ALA A 47 -12.80 6.61 4.09
C ALA A 47 -14.08 6.66 3.24
N SER A 48 -15.24 6.56 3.91
CA SER A 48 -16.50 6.96 3.29
C SER A 48 -16.46 8.48 3.10
N LEU A 49 -16.36 8.94 1.86
CA LEU A 49 -16.67 10.32 1.53
C LEU A 49 -18.17 10.53 1.71
N GLY A 50 -18.57 11.70 2.21
CA GLY A 50 -19.97 12.06 2.40
C GLY A 50 -20.76 12.15 1.09
N LEU A 51 -21.83 12.96 1.07
CA LEU A 51 -22.57 13.16 -0.17
C LEU A 51 -21.70 13.91 -1.20
N LYS A 52 -21.56 13.33 -2.39
CA LYS A 52 -20.77 13.84 -3.50
C LYS A 52 -21.61 13.91 -4.77
N SER A 53 -21.18 14.74 -5.72
CA SER A 53 -21.75 14.70 -7.07
C SER A 53 -21.43 13.37 -7.75
N PRO A 54 -22.20 12.94 -8.77
CA PRO A 54 -21.90 11.72 -9.52
C PRO A 54 -20.49 11.71 -10.15
N GLU A 55 -20.00 12.87 -10.59
CA GLU A 55 -18.67 13.03 -11.19
C GLU A 55 -17.56 12.79 -10.16
N GLU A 56 -17.62 13.46 -9.01
CA GLU A 56 -16.67 13.24 -7.91
C GLU A 56 -16.69 11.79 -7.40
N ALA A 57 -17.87 11.15 -7.38
CA ALA A 57 -18.01 9.76 -6.98
C ALA A 57 -17.34 8.81 -7.97
N ALA A 58 -17.47 9.06 -9.28
CA ALA A 58 -16.82 8.28 -10.32
C ALA A 58 -15.29 8.44 -10.26
N GLU A 59 -14.79 9.67 -10.12
CA GLU A 59 -13.35 9.95 -10.01
C GLU A 59 -12.74 9.24 -8.78
N TYR A 60 -13.44 9.26 -7.65
CA TYR A 60 -12.96 8.57 -6.45
C TYR A 60 -12.97 7.05 -6.61
N ALA A 61 -13.96 6.49 -7.31
CA ALA A 61 -14.02 5.06 -7.60
C ALA A 61 -12.85 4.62 -8.49
N ASP A 62 -12.53 5.39 -9.54
CA ASP A 62 -11.36 5.12 -10.40
C ASP A 62 -10.06 5.19 -9.60
N ARG A 63 -9.95 6.13 -8.65
CA ARG A 63 -8.76 6.21 -7.78
C ARG A 63 -8.63 5.04 -6.83
N ILE A 64 -9.73 4.49 -6.31
CA ILE A 64 -9.71 3.26 -5.52
C ILE A 64 -9.22 2.09 -6.38
N LEU A 65 -9.67 2.01 -7.63
CA LEU A 65 -9.21 0.98 -8.57
C LEU A 65 -7.71 1.09 -8.84
N ASP A 66 -7.21 2.29 -9.12
CA ASP A 66 -5.76 2.53 -9.28
C ASP A 66 -4.96 2.06 -8.05
N ALA A 67 -5.43 2.41 -6.85
CA ALA A 67 -4.78 2.02 -5.61
C ALA A 67 -4.79 0.50 -5.41
N ALA A 68 -5.89 -0.16 -5.77
CA ALA A 68 -6.01 -1.62 -5.69
C ALA A 68 -5.03 -2.30 -6.65
N MET A 69 -4.95 -1.83 -7.89
CA MET A 69 -4.02 -2.38 -8.89
C MET A 69 -2.56 -2.15 -8.48
N ALA A 70 -2.22 -0.96 -7.99
CA ALA A 70 -0.87 -0.66 -7.53
C ALA A 70 -0.49 -1.50 -6.29
N ALA A 71 -1.42 -1.71 -5.36
CA ALA A 71 -1.22 -2.57 -4.21
C ALA A 71 -1.06 -4.06 -4.59
N GLU A 72 -1.82 -4.56 -5.56
CA GLU A 72 -1.74 -5.94 -6.06
C GLU A 72 -0.39 -6.21 -6.75
N HIS A 73 0.06 -5.27 -7.58
CA HIS A 73 1.30 -5.38 -8.34
C HIS A 73 2.56 -4.91 -7.60
N PHE A 74 2.46 -4.60 -6.31
CA PHE A 74 3.61 -4.18 -5.53
C PHE A 74 4.71 -5.26 -5.51
N ALA A 75 5.94 -4.85 -5.85
CA ALA A 75 7.06 -5.76 -6.14
C ALA A 75 7.43 -6.73 -4.99
N TYR A 76 7.11 -6.36 -3.75
CA TYR A 76 7.45 -7.14 -2.55
C TYR A 76 6.26 -7.92 -1.98
N ASN A 77 5.10 -7.96 -2.63
CA ASN A 77 4.04 -8.88 -2.23
C ASN A 77 4.57 -10.34 -2.20
N GLY A 78 4.29 -11.05 -1.10
CA GLY A 78 4.79 -12.42 -0.88
C GLY A 78 6.21 -12.52 -0.31
N TYR A 79 6.95 -11.41 -0.17
CA TYR A 79 8.27 -11.39 0.49
C TYR A 79 8.11 -11.27 2.01
N VAL A 80 9.06 -11.79 2.76
CA VAL A 80 9.18 -11.50 4.21
C VAL A 80 10.13 -10.32 4.38
N VAL A 81 9.72 -9.32 5.17
CA VAL A 81 10.57 -8.17 5.48
C VAL A 81 11.64 -8.58 6.49
N ASP A 82 12.90 -8.32 6.16
CA ASP A 82 14.04 -8.56 7.03
C ASP A 82 14.36 -7.27 7.82
N TYR A 83 14.00 -7.27 9.10
CA TYR A 83 14.22 -6.15 10.02
C TYR A 83 15.60 -6.18 10.70
N GLU A 84 16.33 -7.29 10.58
CA GLU A 84 17.67 -7.46 11.17
C GLU A 84 18.78 -7.05 10.19
N GLY A 85 18.49 -7.08 8.89
CA GLY A 85 19.40 -6.64 7.83
C GLY A 85 19.63 -5.12 7.83
N GLY A 86 20.73 -4.67 8.43
CA GLY A 86 21.35 -3.39 8.09
C GLY A 86 21.81 -3.32 6.63
N ASP A 87 22.25 -2.13 6.19
CA ASP A 87 22.57 -1.72 4.80
C ASP A 87 23.27 -2.78 3.92
N GLN A 88 22.50 -3.69 3.31
CA GLN A 88 22.96 -4.68 2.33
C GLN A 88 21.99 -4.75 1.16
#